data_AF-A0A381VI15-F1
#
_entry.id   AF-A0A381VI15-F1
#
_cell.length_a   1.000
_cell.length_b   1.000
_cell.length_c   1.000
_cell.angle_alpha   90.00
_cell.angle_beta   90.00
_cell.angle_gamma   90.00
#
_symmetry.space_group_name_H-M   'P 1'
#
loop_
_entity.id
_entity.type
_entity.pdbx_description
1 polymer ?
#
loop_
_entity_poly.entity_id
_entity_poly.type
_entity_poly.pdbx_seq_one_letter_code
_entity_poly.pdbx_strand_id
1 'polypeptide(L)'
;MSRDAGDKQLVFSEFHPLKDLVDLKFHGQFIKNWKGDYEKIWENSRSSCYPSNGGSGILVTKVLMKNESELPEDLRSILSKKGVVYILGSSRYPILYVGITEGDIQNSFFGKGRLIHHLRKLMASTGGGTRHTRGWLNHALERYADNCNNFRIDVGLDIELVSDIRIAFAASDFPKKYEGTVLDVISEYFELKKQNFEILNDASLQRHPINVLKPNNIDDLFQSNLEPSTSKFRENSFVSNTAPVIERENIISNDETKSIDDYQKFVSEMSQVDADRFVALLQWARTQSEFSSIQEKIVNGYTNQPAGYNGVPMVTFAEIGESGKAKAHSWLCRIPLKCSEKNPMNIILPTRCMKGTLNQSKVFFGHDPNFSPLDLDDFLESPNDFISFF
;
A
#
# COMPACT_ATOMS: atom_id res chain seq x y z
N MET A 1 31.41 5.43 -32.41
CA MET A 1 30.22 5.34 -33.29
C MET A 1 28.99 5.48 -32.43
N SER A 2 28.21 6.54 -32.68
CA SER A 2 27.08 7.01 -31.88
C SER A 2 26.00 5.94 -31.68
N ARG A 3 25.73 5.55 -30.42
CA ARG A 3 24.61 4.69 -30.00
C ARG A 3 23.87 5.38 -28.86
N ASP A 4 23.23 6.50 -29.15
CA ASP A 4 22.22 7.07 -28.25
C ASP A 4 21.24 7.95 -29.03
N ALA A 5 20.73 7.43 -30.15
CA ALA A 5 19.53 7.99 -30.75
C ALA A 5 18.33 7.47 -29.94
N GLY A 6 18.15 8.00 -28.72
CA GLY A 6 16.96 7.72 -27.91
C GLY A 6 15.68 8.17 -28.62
N ASP A 7 14.53 7.69 -28.13
CA ASP A 7 13.23 8.11 -28.65
C ASP A 7 13.13 9.64 -28.58
N LYS A 8 12.83 10.27 -29.72
CA LYS A 8 12.66 11.74 -29.78
C LYS A 8 11.28 12.17 -29.29
N GLN A 9 10.29 11.29 -29.45
CA GLN A 9 8.93 11.49 -29.00
C GLN A 9 8.24 10.15 -28.78
N LEU A 10 7.25 10.12 -27.89
CA LEU A 10 6.28 9.04 -27.76
C LEU A 10 4.97 9.49 -28.39
N VAL A 11 4.48 8.71 -29.36
CA VAL A 11 3.19 8.94 -30.01
C VAL A 11 2.22 7.89 -29.52
N PHE A 12 1.23 8.33 -28.74
CA PHE A 12 0.19 7.44 -28.25
C PHE A 12 -0.88 7.20 -29.30
N SER A 13 -1.38 5.96 -29.34
CA SER A 13 -2.66 5.62 -29.95
C SER A 13 -3.80 6.38 -29.28
N GLU A 14 -4.98 6.35 -29.88
CA GLU A 14 -6.19 6.73 -29.19
C GLU A 14 -6.44 5.82 -27.96
N PHE A 15 -7.24 6.30 -27.02
CA PHE A 15 -7.80 5.45 -25.97
C PHE A 15 -8.87 4.54 -26.56
N HIS A 16 -8.60 3.24 -26.51
CA HIS A 16 -9.51 2.21 -27.00
C HIS A 16 -10.22 1.52 -25.83
N PRO A 17 -11.55 1.35 -25.87
CA PRO A 17 -12.25 0.46 -24.96
C PRO A 17 -11.64 -0.93 -24.97
N LEU A 18 -11.50 -1.55 -23.80
CA LEU A 18 -10.86 -2.86 -23.69
C LEU A 18 -11.55 -3.92 -24.56
N LYS A 19 -12.88 -3.84 -24.69
CA LYS A 19 -13.69 -4.72 -25.54
C LYS A 19 -13.36 -4.68 -27.04
N ASP A 20 -12.71 -3.62 -27.49
CA ASP A 20 -12.32 -3.49 -28.89
C ASP A 20 -10.96 -4.16 -29.15
N LEU A 21 -10.20 -4.44 -28.09
CA LEU A 21 -8.85 -4.99 -28.17
C LEU A 21 -8.77 -6.48 -27.88
N VAL A 22 -9.63 -6.99 -27.01
CA VAL A 22 -9.55 -8.36 -26.51
C VAL A 22 -10.89 -9.08 -26.46
N ASP A 23 -10.83 -10.39 -26.61
CA ASP A 23 -11.84 -11.31 -26.14
C ASP A 23 -11.47 -11.76 -24.72
N LEU A 24 -12.35 -11.47 -23.78
CA LEU A 24 -12.16 -11.70 -22.36
C LEU A 24 -13.19 -12.70 -21.84
N LYS A 25 -12.78 -13.58 -20.93
CA LYS A 25 -13.72 -14.47 -20.22
C LYS A 25 -13.48 -14.45 -18.73
N PHE A 26 -14.54 -14.16 -17.99
CA PHE A 26 -14.57 -14.30 -16.55
C PHE A 26 -15.35 -15.57 -16.17
N HIS A 27 -14.91 -16.23 -15.11
CA HIS A 27 -15.63 -17.36 -14.52
C HIS A 27 -15.86 -17.12 -13.03
N GLY A 28 -16.79 -17.87 -12.46
CA GLY A 28 -17.10 -17.81 -11.02
C GLY A 28 -18.28 -16.90 -10.72
N GLN A 29 -18.52 -16.72 -9.43
CA GLN A 29 -19.63 -15.92 -8.90
C GLN A 29 -19.11 -15.02 -7.79
N PHE A 30 -19.67 -13.82 -7.67
CA PHE A 30 -19.31 -12.92 -6.59
C PHE A 30 -19.63 -13.54 -5.21
N ILE A 31 -18.62 -13.65 -4.35
CA ILE A 31 -18.73 -14.19 -3.00
C ILE A 31 -19.30 -13.11 -2.09
N LYS A 32 -20.63 -13.04 -1.95
CA LYS A 32 -21.35 -11.95 -1.25
C LYS A 32 -20.86 -11.65 0.18
N ASN A 33 -20.26 -12.61 0.86
CA ASN A 33 -19.76 -12.49 2.22
C ASN A 33 -18.25 -12.19 2.30
N TRP A 34 -17.56 -12.04 1.16
CA TRP A 34 -16.18 -11.55 1.16
C TRP A 34 -16.18 -10.11 1.67
N LYS A 35 -15.37 -9.84 2.68
CA LYS A 35 -15.38 -8.56 3.42
C LYS A 35 -14.39 -7.55 2.86
N GLY A 36 -13.79 -7.85 1.71
CA GLY A 36 -12.70 -7.06 1.16
C GLY A 36 -11.36 -7.29 1.84
N ASP A 37 -11.22 -8.41 2.54
CA ASP A 37 -10.02 -8.83 3.23
C ASP A 37 -8.93 -9.29 2.25
N TYR A 38 -7.69 -8.88 2.53
CA TYR A 38 -6.49 -9.30 1.81
C TYR A 38 -5.46 -9.84 2.80
N GLU A 39 -4.84 -10.96 2.43
CA GLU A 39 -3.73 -11.59 3.13
C GLU A 39 -2.39 -11.13 2.57
N LYS A 40 -1.47 -10.78 3.47
CA LYS A 40 -0.10 -10.43 3.09
C LYS A 40 0.77 -11.67 3.11
N ILE A 41 1.15 -12.16 1.93
CA ILE A 41 2.03 -13.31 1.74
C ILE A 41 3.45 -12.83 1.52
N TRP A 42 4.40 -13.45 2.21
CA TRP A 42 5.83 -13.13 2.12
C TRP A 42 6.57 -14.23 1.36
N GLU A 43 7.20 -13.86 0.26
CA GLU A 43 8.04 -14.75 -0.55
C GLU A 43 9.35 -14.04 -0.91
N ASN A 44 10.49 -14.69 -0.68
CA ASN A 44 11.81 -14.18 -1.07
C ASN A 44 12.06 -12.72 -0.67
N SER A 45 11.76 -12.38 0.60
CA SER A 45 11.91 -11.04 1.17
C SER A 45 11.02 -9.97 0.51
N ARG A 46 9.97 -10.37 -0.21
CA ARG A 46 8.98 -9.48 -0.80
C ARG A 46 7.59 -9.86 -0.30
N SER A 47 6.82 -8.87 0.12
CA SER A 47 5.42 -9.08 0.47
C SER A 47 4.51 -8.78 -0.71
N SER A 48 3.51 -9.63 -0.95
CA SER A 48 2.40 -9.34 -1.86
C SER A 48 1.09 -9.55 -1.11
N CYS A 49 0.14 -8.64 -1.29
CA CYS A 49 -1.21 -8.76 -0.76
C CYS A 49 -2.08 -9.50 -1.77
N TYR A 50 -2.73 -10.57 -1.34
CA TYR A 50 -3.67 -11.34 -2.13
C TYR A 50 -5.04 -11.25 -1.49
N PRO A 51 -6.12 -11.20 -2.29
CA PRO A 51 -7.45 -11.20 -1.73
C PRO A 51 -7.70 -12.55 -1.02
N SER A 52 -8.12 -12.46 0.24
CA SER A 52 -8.32 -13.60 1.15
C SER A 52 -9.48 -14.48 0.73
N ASN A 53 -9.47 -15.75 1.14
CA ASN A 53 -10.61 -16.66 1.02
C ASN A 53 -11.18 -16.79 -0.42
N GLY A 54 -10.32 -16.71 -1.45
CA GLY A 54 -10.73 -16.74 -2.86
C GLY A 54 -11.08 -15.38 -3.47
N GLY A 55 -11.06 -14.32 -2.67
CA GLY A 55 -11.29 -12.93 -3.07
C GLY A 55 -12.73 -12.65 -3.46
N SER A 56 -12.93 -11.85 -4.51
CA SER A 56 -14.28 -11.53 -4.99
C SER A 56 -15.04 -12.75 -5.49
N GLY A 57 -14.37 -13.89 -5.75
CA GLY A 57 -14.97 -15.09 -6.34
C GLY A 57 -14.97 -15.10 -7.87
N ILE A 58 -14.54 -14.01 -8.50
CA ILE A 58 -14.34 -13.92 -9.94
C ILE A 58 -12.93 -14.42 -10.30
N LEU A 59 -12.85 -15.21 -11.38
CA LEU A 59 -11.63 -15.75 -11.94
C LEU A 59 -11.39 -15.19 -13.34
N VAL A 60 -10.22 -14.58 -13.54
CA VAL A 60 -9.74 -14.15 -14.87
C VAL A 60 -8.89 -15.25 -15.48
N THR A 61 -9.45 -15.95 -16.48
CA THR A 61 -8.83 -17.18 -17.02
C THR A 61 -8.07 -16.97 -18.31
N LYS A 62 -8.61 -16.19 -19.25
CA LYS A 62 -8.02 -15.99 -20.57
C LYS A 62 -8.27 -14.58 -21.09
N VAL A 63 -7.21 -13.99 -21.60
CA VAL A 63 -7.23 -12.70 -22.30
C VAL A 63 -6.64 -12.94 -23.68
N LEU A 64 -7.47 -12.91 -24.72
CA LEU A 64 -7.02 -13.08 -26.09
C LEU A 64 -7.09 -11.74 -26.79
N MET A 65 -5.97 -11.28 -27.34
CA MET A 65 -6.00 -10.16 -28.28
C MET A 65 -6.78 -10.56 -29.52
N LYS A 66 -7.62 -9.66 -30.04
CA LYS A 66 -8.30 -9.87 -31.33
C LYS A 66 -7.28 -9.96 -32.46
N ASN A 67 -7.71 -10.48 -33.61
CA ASN A 67 -6.85 -10.55 -34.78
C ASN A 67 -6.48 -9.14 -35.25
N GLU A 68 -5.30 -8.99 -35.88
CA GLU A 68 -4.80 -7.69 -36.36
C GLU A 68 -5.79 -6.95 -37.28
N SER A 69 -6.57 -7.69 -38.07
CA SER A 69 -7.61 -7.14 -38.94
C SER A 69 -8.78 -6.50 -38.19
N GLU A 70 -9.02 -6.92 -36.95
CA GLU A 70 -10.12 -6.45 -36.09
C GLU A 70 -9.68 -5.35 -35.12
N LEU A 71 -8.37 -5.11 -35.02
CA LEU A 71 -7.83 -4.08 -34.14
C LEU A 71 -7.91 -2.70 -34.78
N PRO A 72 -8.03 -1.64 -33.94
CA PRO A 72 -7.91 -0.26 -34.37
C PRO A 72 -6.66 -0.01 -35.23
N GLU A 73 -6.83 0.78 -36.30
CA GLU A 73 -5.81 0.96 -37.33
C GLU A 73 -4.53 1.63 -36.78
N ASP A 74 -4.70 2.57 -35.84
CA ASP A 74 -3.61 3.29 -35.18
C ASP A 74 -2.69 2.37 -34.35
N LEU A 75 -3.19 1.23 -33.89
CA LEU A 75 -2.39 0.23 -33.16
C LEU A 75 -1.47 -0.59 -34.07
N ARG A 76 -1.79 -0.74 -35.36
CA ARG A 76 -1.06 -1.64 -36.27
C ARG A 76 0.43 -1.34 -36.33
N SER A 77 0.78 -0.05 -36.36
CA SER A 77 2.18 0.41 -36.37
C SER A 77 2.97 0.05 -35.10
N ILE A 78 2.25 -0.17 -33.99
CA ILE A 78 2.81 -0.46 -32.66
C ILE A 78 2.93 -1.97 -32.43
N LEU A 79 2.04 -2.79 -33.01
CA LEU A 79 2.00 -4.25 -32.79
C LEU A 79 3.32 -4.96 -33.11
N SER A 80 4.06 -4.49 -34.12
CA SER A 80 5.34 -5.06 -34.53
C SER A 80 6.53 -4.63 -33.67
N LYS A 81 6.33 -3.69 -32.73
CA LYS A 81 7.39 -3.11 -31.91
C LYS A 81 7.61 -3.91 -30.63
N LYS A 82 8.86 -3.95 -30.20
CA LYS A 82 9.23 -4.37 -28.84
C LYS A 82 9.31 -3.14 -27.97
N GLY A 83 8.84 -3.25 -26.74
CA GLY A 83 8.88 -2.12 -25.82
C GLY A 83 7.70 -1.18 -26.03
N VAL A 84 6.84 -1.08 -25.03
CA VAL A 84 5.64 -0.26 -25.07
C VAL A 84 5.40 0.38 -23.72
N VAL A 85 5.04 1.67 -23.76
CA VAL A 85 4.41 2.38 -22.65
C VAL A 85 2.91 2.38 -22.90
N TYR A 86 2.11 2.02 -21.90
CA TYR A 86 0.66 2.03 -22.00
C TYR A 86 0.04 2.87 -20.89
N ILE A 87 -1.10 3.48 -21.19
CA ILE A 87 -1.92 4.19 -20.23
C ILE A 87 -3.22 3.40 -20.09
N LEU A 88 -3.59 3.07 -18.85
CA LEU A 88 -4.84 2.43 -18.49
C LEU A 88 -5.66 3.44 -17.68
N GLY A 89 -6.92 3.62 -18.07
CA GLY A 89 -7.88 4.37 -17.29
C GLY A 89 -9.25 3.71 -17.25
N SER A 90 -10.15 4.29 -16.47
CA SER A 90 -11.55 3.85 -16.35
C SER A 90 -12.47 5.06 -16.42
N SER A 91 -13.52 4.95 -17.23
CA SER A 91 -14.54 6.00 -17.35
C SER A 91 -15.60 5.95 -16.25
N ARG A 92 -15.61 4.89 -15.42
CA ARG A 92 -16.60 4.71 -14.33
C ARG A 92 -15.99 4.98 -12.97
N TYR A 93 -14.77 4.50 -12.75
CA TYR A 93 -14.02 4.63 -11.51
C TYR A 93 -12.73 5.35 -11.87
N PRO A 94 -12.69 6.70 -11.83
CA PRO A 94 -11.68 7.47 -12.54
C PRO A 94 -10.27 7.19 -11.98
N ILE A 95 -9.59 6.25 -12.62
CA ILE A 95 -8.23 5.84 -12.30
C ILE A 95 -7.30 6.17 -13.45
N LEU A 96 -6.05 6.43 -13.12
CA LEU A 96 -4.96 6.57 -14.07
C LEU A 96 -3.82 5.65 -13.67
N TYR A 97 -3.38 4.82 -14.62
CA TYR A 97 -2.21 4.00 -14.47
C TYR A 97 -1.36 4.07 -15.74
N VAL A 98 -0.06 4.31 -15.58
CA VAL A 98 0.92 4.16 -16.66
C VAL A 98 1.76 2.93 -16.38
N GLY A 99 1.97 2.09 -17.38
CA GLY A 99 2.81 0.92 -17.22
C GLY A 99 3.64 0.65 -18.45
N ILE A 100 4.56 -0.31 -18.29
CA ILE A 100 5.46 -0.71 -19.37
C ILE A 100 5.51 -2.21 -19.58
N THR A 101 5.83 -2.58 -20.81
CA THR A 101 6.34 -3.89 -21.18
C THR A 101 7.58 -3.70 -22.05
N GLU A 102 8.63 -4.48 -21.83
CA GLU A 102 9.84 -4.45 -22.68
C GLU A 102 9.70 -5.40 -23.89
N GLY A 103 8.74 -6.32 -23.86
CA GLY A 103 8.38 -7.18 -24.99
C GLY A 103 7.28 -6.57 -25.86
N ASP A 104 6.76 -7.38 -26.78
CA ASP A 104 5.68 -6.99 -27.70
C ASP A 104 4.30 -6.87 -27.01
N ILE A 105 3.36 -6.25 -27.72
CA ILE A 105 1.97 -6.10 -27.23
C ILE A 105 1.27 -7.46 -27.11
N GLN A 106 1.39 -8.32 -28.12
CA GLN A 106 0.61 -9.55 -28.22
C GLN A 106 0.91 -10.56 -27.10
N ASN A 107 2.18 -10.75 -26.75
CA ASN A 107 2.62 -11.77 -25.80
C ASN A 107 2.93 -11.19 -24.42
N SER A 108 3.45 -9.96 -24.37
CA SER A 108 3.97 -9.39 -23.11
C SER A 108 2.97 -8.48 -22.41
N PHE A 109 2.10 -7.80 -23.17
CA PHE A 109 0.96 -7.08 -22.60
C PHE A 109 -0.30 -7.95 -22.52
N PHE A 110 -0.74 -8.52 -23.64
CA PHE A 110 -1.88 -9.44 -23.70
C PHE A 110 -1.48 -10.89 -23.33
N GLY A 111 -2.35 -11.87 -23.60
CA GLY A 111 -2.08 -13.28 -23.31
C GLY A 111 -1.91 -13.56 -21.81
N LYS A 112 -0.74 -14.09 -21.42
CA LYS A 112 -0.35 -14.29 -20.01
C LYS A 112 0.43 -13.09 -19.43
N GLY A 113 0.43 -11.96 -20.15
CA GLY A 113 1.26 -10.78 -19.89
C GLY A 113 0.70 -9.83 -18.82
N ARG A 114 0.96 -8.53 -18.99
CA ARG A 114 0.61 -7.50 -18.01
C ARG A 114 -0.88 -7.32 -17.77
N LEU A 115 -1.71 -7.42 -18.81
CA LEU A 115 -3.15 -7.12 -18.70
C LEU A 115 -3.88 -8.08 -17.76
N ILE A 116 -3.60 -9.39 -17.83
CA ILE A 116 -4.25 -10.35 -16.92
C ILE A 116 -3.91 -10.06 -15.45
N HIS A 117 -2.71 -9.56 -15.17
CA HIS A 117 -2.34 -9.14 -13.82
C HIS A 117 -3.14 -7.92 -13.36
N HIS A 118 -3.34 -6.92 -14.22
CA HIS A 118 -4.16 -5.75 -13.90
C HIS A 118 -5.62 -6.12 -13.69
N LEU A 119 -6.21 -6.93 -14.58
CA LEU A 119 -7.59 -7.39 -14.45
C LEU A 119 -7.81 -8.16 -13.15
N ARG A 120 -6.86 -8.99 -12.73
CA ARG A 120 -6.98 -9.70 -11.44
C ARG A 120 -6.97 -8.75 -10.25
N LYS A 121 -6.18 -7.67 -10.31
CA LYS A 121 -6.19 -6.62 -9.27
C LYS A 121 -7.50 -5.87 -9.26
N LEU A 122 -7.94 -5.36 -10.43
CA LEU A 122 -9.18 -4.62 -10.60
C LEU A 122 -10.40 -5.38 -10.09
N MET A 123 -10.41 -6.71 -10.25
CA MET A 123 -11.53 -7.57 -9.86
C MET A 123 -11.34 -8.23 -8.49
N ALA A 124 -10.25 -7.97 -7.76
CA ALA A 124 -9.88 -8.72 -6.56
C ALA A 124 -9.96 -10.26 -6.76
N SER A 125 -9.55 -10.74 -7.93
CA SER A 125 -9.54 -12.16 -8.30
C SER A 125 -8.39 -12.89 -7.62
N THR A 126 -8.55 -14.18 -7.40
CA THR A 126 -7.46 -15.07 -6.95
C THR A 126 -6.24 -14.93 -7.86
N GLY A 127 -5.04 -14.88 -7.26
CA GLY A 127 -3.78 -14.66 -7.99
C GLY A 127 -3.54 -13.20 -8.42
N GLY A 128 -4.41 -12.27 -8.04
CA GLY A 128 -4.28 -10.82 -8.22
C GLY A 128 -3.41 -10.14 -7.18
N GLY A 129 -2.22 -10.69 -6.93
CA GLY A 129 -1.29 -10.13 -5.94
C GLY A 129 -0.95 -8.66 -6.23
N THR A 130 -1.19 -7.79 -5.27
CA THR A 130 -0.74 -6.40 -5.30
C THR A 130 0.50 -6.28 -4.41
N ARG A 131 1.58 -5.73 -4.93
CA ARG A 131 2.78 -5.52 -4.11
C ARG A 131 2.63 -4.28 -3.24
N HIS A 132 2.15 -3.18 -3.80
CA HIS A 132 2.03 -1.90 -3.10
C HIS A 132 1.04 -1.01 -3.86
N THR A 133 -0.20 -0.88 -3.39
CA THR A 133 -0.92 0.41 -3.37
C THR A 133 -2.21 0.21 -2.61
N ARG A 134 -2.56 1.19 -1.79
CA ARG A 134 -3.93 1.37 -1.31
C ARG A 134 -4.92 1.61 -2.48
N GLY A 135 -4.48 2.25 -3.57
CA GLY A 135 -5.34 2.57 -4.72
C GLY A 135 -5.89 1.35 -5.47
N TRP A 136 -5.03 0.40 -5.90
CA TRP A 136 -5.50 -0.85 -6.54
C TRP A 136 -6.47 -1.63 -5.64
N LEU A 137 -6.25 -1.62 -4.32
CA LEU A 137 -7.12 -2.26 -3.33
C LEU A 137 -8.47 -1.55 -3.25
N ASN A 138 -8.47 -0.23 -2.97
CA ASN A 138 -9.68 0.57 -2.83
C ASN A 138 -10.57 0.45 -4.07
N HIS A 139 -9.97 0.59 -5.25
CA HIS A 139 -10.68 0.46 -6.52
C HIS A 139 -11.31 -0.92 -6.70
N ALA A 140 -10.59 -1.98 -6.33
CA ALA A 140 -11.11 -3.33 -6.43
C ALA A 140 -12.30 -3.56 -5.47
N LEU A 141 -12.26 -2.97 -4.28
CA LEU A 141 -13.36 -3.02 -3.31
C LEU A 141 -14.58 -2.22 -3.78
N GLU A 142 -14.37 -1.05 -4.35
CA GLU A 142 -15.44 -0.22 -4.91
C GLU A 142 -16.13 -0.95 -6.06
N ARG A 143 -15.36 -1.49 -7.00
CA ARG A 143 -15.89 -2.31 -8.11
C ARG A 143 -16.60 -3.55 -7.60
N TYR A 144 -16.07 -4.23 -6.61
CA TYR A 144 -16.71 -5.41 -6.02
C TYR A 144 -18.06 -5.06 -5.39
N ALA A 145 -18.12 -4.00 -4.57
CA ALA A 145 -19.35 -3.55 -3.92
C ALA A 145 -20.45 -3.19 -4.95
N ASP A 146 -20.07 -2.46 -6.00
CA ASP A 146 -20.98 -2.09 -7.08
C ASP A 146 -21.53 -3.29 -7.85
N ASN A 147 -20.68 -4.26 -8.16
CA ASN A 147 -21.10 -5.41 -8.95
C ASN A 147 -21.91 -6.43 -8.13
N CYS A 148 -21.61 -6.58 -6.83
CA CYS A 148 -22.41 -7.41 -5.91
C CYS A 148 -23.86 -6.94 -5.79
N ASN A 149 -24.11 -5.64 -5.92
CA ASN A 149 -25.44 -5.05 -5.81
C ASN A 149 -26.24 -5.09 -7.12
N ASN A 150 -25.56 -5.06 -8.27
CA ASN A 150 -26.20 -4.85 -9.57
C ASN A 150 -26.34 -6.12 -10.43
N PHE A 151 -25.54 -7.17 -10.21
CA PHE A 151 -25.52 -8.34 -11.09
C PHE A 151 -26.13 -9.60 -10.44
N ARG A 152 -27.28 -10.04 -10.95
CA ARG A 152 -27.78 -11.42 -10.73
C ARG A 152 -27.03 -12.35 -11.67
N ILE A 153 -26.31 -13.28 -11.08
CA ILE A 153 -25.37 -14.15 -11.78
C ILE A 153 -26.14 -15.31 -12.41
N ASP A 154 -26.52 -15.16 -13.67
CA ASP A 154 -26.64 -16.30 -14.58
C ASP A 154 -26.18 -15.90 -15.99
N VAL A 155 -25.11 -16.58 -16.43
CA VAL A 155 -24.60 -16.78 -17.80
C VAL A 155 -24.28 -15.52 -18.65
N GLY A 156 -22.98 -15.28 -18.90
CA GLY A 156 -22.50 -14.66 -20.16
C GLY A 156 -21.96 -13.22 -20.12
N LEU A 157 -21.65 -12.65 -18.96
CA LEU A 157 -21.13 -11.28 -18.85
C LEU A 157 -19.59 -11.24 -18.92
N ASP A 158 -19.07 -11.53 -20.10
CA ASP A 158 -17.65 -11.80 -20.31
C ASP A 158 -16.77 -10.54 -20.34
N ILE A 159 -17.30 -9.38 -20.76
CA ILE A 159 -16.53 -8.12 -20.84
C ILE A 159 -17.17 -6.91 -20.16
N GLU A 160 -18.46 -7.00 -19.80
CA GLU A 160 -19.20 -5.88 -19.22
C GLU A 160 -18.61 -5.39 -17.89
N LEU A 161 -18.05 -6.31 -17.08
CA LEU A 161 -17.42 -6.02 -15.78
C LEU A 161 -16.22 -5.06 -15.86
N VAL A 162 -15.62 -4.92 -17.04
CA VAL A 162 -14.47 -4.05 -17.31
C VAL A 162 -14.68 -3.23 -18.59
N SER A 163 -15.93 -3.03 -19.00
CA SER A 163 -16.29 -2.27 -20.20
C SER A 163 -15.95 -0.79 -20.10
N ASP A 164 -15.78 -0.30 -18.87
CA ASP A 164 -15.32 1.04 -18.54
C ASP A 164 -13.81 1.24 -18.73
N ILE A 165 -13.04 0.15 -18.85
CA ILE A 165 -11.58 0.23 -19.00
C ILE A 165 -11.21 0.65 -20.41
N ARG A 166 -10.34 1.66 -20.50
CA ARG A 166 -9.77 2.16 -21.76
C ARG A 166 -8.25 2.16 -21.69
N ILE A 167 -7.61 1.84 -22.82
CA ILE A 167 -6.15 1.70 -22.90
C ILE A 167 -5.60 2.39 -24.15
N ALA A 168 -4.49 3.10 -23.99
CA ALA A 168 -3.70 3.68 -25.08
C ALA A 168 -2.25 3.18 -25.02
N PHE A 169 -1.57 3.12 -26.16
CA PHE A 169 -0.20 2.57 -26.28
C PHE A 169 0.72 3.50 -27.06
N ALA A 170 2.00 3.53 -26.68
CA ALA A 170 3.07 4.13 -27.46
C ALA A 170 4.28 3.17 -27.52
N ALA A 171 4.82 2.95 -28.73
CA ALA A 171 6.06 2.20 -28.89
C ALA A 171 7.25 3.00 -28.34
N SER A 172 8.20 2.31 -27.74
CA SER A 172 9.46 2.90 -27.27
C SER A 172 10.55 1.83 -27.21
N ASP A 173 11.76 2.19 -27.66
CA ASP A 173 12.92 1.31 -27.50
C ASP A 173 13.38 1.22 -26.03
N PHE A 174 12.97 2.18 -25.18
CA PHE A 174 13.36 2.28 -23.78
C PHE A 174 12.18 2.62 -22.86
N PRO A 175 11.09 1.83 -22.83
CA PRO A 175 9.83 2.22 -22.20
C PRO A 175 9.99 2.53 -20.71
N LYS A 176 10.87 1.80 -20.02
CA LYS A 176 11.18 2.01 -18.59
C LYS A 176 11.71 3.41 -18.28
N LYS A 177 12.46 4.03 -19.20
CA LYS A 177 13.02 5.39 -19.00
C LYS A 177 11.93 6.46 -18.97
N TYR A 178 10.82 6.22 -19.65
CA TYR A 178 9.80 7.23 -19.93
C TYR A 178 8.49 7.05 -19.14
N GLU A 179 8.32 5.93 -18.42
CA GLU A 179 7.10 5.60 -17.66
C GLU A 179 6.66 6.75 -16.73
N GLY A 180 7.57 7.31 -15.93
CA GLY A 180 7.26 8.41 -15.02
C GLY A 180 6.97 9.72 -15.74
N THR A 181 7.69 10.00 -16.84
CA THR A 181 7.46 11.21 -17.64
C THR A 181 6.09 11.18 -18.33
N VAL A 182 5.65 10.02 -18.83
CA VAL A 182 4.30 9.87 -19.38
C VAL A 182 3.25 10.07 -18.28
N LEU A 183 3.45 9.49 -17.08
CA LEU A 183 2.53 9.69 -15.97
C LEU A 183 2.38 11.18 -15.63
N ASP A 184 3.50 11.90 -15.45
CA ASP A 184 3.48 13.32 -15.10
C ASP A 184 2.77 14.17 -16.17
N VAL A 185 3.04 13.93 -17.47
CA VAL A 185 2.40 14.68 -18.57
C VAL A 185 0.88 14.45 -18.63
N ILE A 186 0.44 13.21 -18.39
CA ILE A 186 -0.98 12.86 -18.46
C ILE A 186 -1.71 13.33 -17.19
N SER A 187 -1.10 13.21 -16.01
CA SER A 187 -1.70 13.70 -14.76
C SER A 187 -1.83 15.23 -14.77
N GLU A 188 -0.78 15.95 -15.18
CA GLU A 188 -0.82 17.41 -15.29
C GLU A 188 -1.94 17.88 -16.23
N TYR A 189 -2.13 17.19 -17.36
CA TYR A 189 -3.21 17.49 -18.29
C TYR A 189 -4.60 17.42 -17.62
N PHE A 190 -4.87 16.36 -16.85
CA PHE A 190 -6.15 16.18 -16.17
C PHE A 190 -6.31 17.10 -14.95
N GLU A 191 -5.23 17.38 -14.22
CA GLU A 191 -5.22 18.36 -13.12
C GLU A 191 -5.55 19.77 -13.61
N LEU A 192 -4.97 20.19 -14.75
CA LEU A 192 -5.28 21.49 -15.38
C LEU A 192 -6.75 21.58 -15.81
N LYS A 193 -7.35 20.47 -16.24
CA LYS A 193 -8.78 20.35 -16.57
C LYS A 193 -9.67 20.17 -15.33
N LYS A 194 -9.09 20.11 -14.12
CA LYS A 194 -9.78 19.89 -12.84
C LYS A 194 -10.61 18.60 -12.83
N GLN A 195 -10.16 17.57 -13.53
CA GLN A 195 -10.80 16.26 -13.49
C GLN A 195 -10.35 15.50 -12.25
N ASN A 196 -11.28 14.82 -11.59
CA ASN A 196 -10.97 13.99 -10.42
C ASN A 196 -10.54 12.61 -10.90
N PHE A 197 -9.37 12.14 -10.47
CA PHE A 197 -8.88 10.79 -10.74
C PHE A 197 -7.92 10.31 -9.64
N GLU A 198 -7.76 9.00 -9.51
CA GLU A 198 -6.79 8.36 -8.61
C GLU A 198 -5.63 7.75 -9.40
N ILE A 199 -4.39 8.08 -9.02
CA ILE A 199 -3.18 7.48 -9.63
C ILE A 199 -2.88 6.14 -8.96
N LEU A 200 -2.72 5.08 -9.77
CA LEU A 200 -2.45 3.73 -9.27
C LEU A 200 -0.97 3.31 -9.34
N ASN A 201 -0.09 4.20 -9.76
CA ASN A 201 1.37 3.99 -9.76
C ASN A 201 1.95 4.26 -8.36
N ASP A 202 2.58 3.28 -7.71
CA ASP A 202 3.30 3.43 -6.42
C ASP A 202 4.82 3.24 -6.54
N ALA A 203 5.25 2.56 -7.61
CA ALA A 203 6.65 2.20 -7.77
C ALA A 203 7.48 3.44 -8.09
N SER A 204 8.75 3.45 -7.69
CA SER A 204 9.68 4.47 -8.15
C SER A 204 9.82 4.41 -9.67
N LEU A 205 9.31 5.43 -10.35
CA LEU A 205 9.35 5.54 -11.81
C LEU A 205 10.55 6.36 -12.27
N GLN A 206 11.16 5.96 -13.40
CA GLN A 206 12.18 6.78 -14.06
C GLN A 206 11.51 7.89 -14.87
N ARG A 207 12.16 9.05 -14.90
CA ARG A 207 11.69 10.27 -15.57
C ARG A 207 12.80 10.82 -16.46
N HIS A 208 12.78 10.42 -17.73
CA HIS A 208 13.66 10.99 -18.74
C HIS A 208 12.87 11.94 -19.65
N PRO A 209 13.35 13.17 -19.88
CA PRO A 209 12.68 14.11 -20.76
C PRO A 209 12.42 13.51 -22.15
N ILE A 210 11.17 13.61 -22.60
CA ILE A 210 10.73 13.21 -23.94
C ILE A 210 9.46 13.98 -24.31
N ASN A 211 9.28 14.27 -25.61
CA ASN A 211 8.02 14.83 -26.08
C ASN A 211 6.93 13.74 -26.08
N VAL A 212 5.85 13.94 -25.34
CA VAL A 212 4.72 13.00 -25.27
C VAL A 212 3.54 13.56 -26.05
N LEU A 213 3.26 12.97 -27.20
CA LEU A 213 2.04 13.23 -27.96
C LEU A 213 0.93 12.36 -27.38
N LYS A 214 0.03 13.02 -26.65
CA LYS A 214 -1.12 12.42 -25.96
C LYS A 214 -2.14 11.87 -26.98
N PRO A 215 -2.99 10.90 -26.60
CA PRO A 215 -4.16 10.50 -27.38
C PRO A 215 -5.03 11.71 -27.75
N ASN A 216 -5.57 11.80 -28.97
CA ASN A 216 -6.40 12.94 -29.35
C ASN A 216 -7.75 12.92 -28.61
N ASN A 217 -8.26 11.73 -28.30
CA ASN A 217 -9.49 11.49 -27.55
C ASN A 217 -9.27 11.43 -26.03
N ILE A 218 -8.16 11.98 -25.51
CA ILE A 218 -7.86 11.97 -24.07
C ILE A 218 -8.95 12.62 -23.21
N ASP A 219 -9.63 13.64 -23.74
CA ASP A 219 -10.73 14.32 -23.05
C ASP A 219 -11.93 13.36 -22.80
N ASP A 220 -12.05 12.27 -23.56
CA ASP A 220 -13.15 11.30 -23.44
C ASP A 220 -12.89 10.25 -22.35
N LEU A 221 -11.68 10.20 -21.76
CA LEU A 221 -11.27 9.13 -20.85
C LEU A 221 -12.16 9.04 -19.60
N PHE A 222 -12.48 10.19 -19.01
CA PHE A 222 -13.29 10.30 -17.78
C PHE A 222 -14.69 10.85 -18.02
N GLN A 223 -15.12 10.98 -19.27
CA GLN A 223 -16.50 11.35 -19.59
C GLN A 223 -17.39 10.11 -19.44
N SER A 224 -18.15 10.05 -18.34
CA SER A 224 -19.11 8.98 -18.09
C SER A 224 -20.34 9.14 -18.99
N ASN A 225 -20.61 8.17 -19.87
CA ASN A 225 -21.94 8.02 -20.51
C ASN A 225 -22.96 7.33 -19.57
N LEU A 226 -22.60 7.10 -18.31
CA LEU A 226 -23.43 6.45 -17.30
C LEU A 226 -23.69 7.43 -16.15
N GLU A 227 -24.97 7.62 -15.83
CA GLU A 227 -25.45 8.42 -14.70
C GLU A 227 -24.69 8.05 -13.41
N PRO A 228 -24.28 9.06 -12.61
CA PRO A 228 -23.52 8.81 -11.39
C PRO A 228 -24.32 7.97 -10.40
N SER A 229 -23.87 6.75 -10.11
CA SER A 229 -24.42 5.96 -9.01
C SER A 229 -24.04 6.62 -7.68
N THR A 230 -25.05 7.15 -6.99
CA THR A 230 -24.92 7.76 -5.67
C THR A 230 -24.66 6.70 -4.59
N SER A 231 -23.43 6.20 -4.45
CA SER A 231 -23.05 5.36 -3.31
C SER A 231 -22.80 6.23 -2.07
N LYS A 232 -23.84 6.42 -1.25
CA LYS A 232 -23.79 7.03 0.08
C LYS A 232 -23.06 6.12 1.09
N PHE A 233 -21.72 6.16 1.11
CA PHE A 233 -20.92 5.50 2.16
C PHE A 233 -19.88 6.41 2.81
N ARG A 234 -20.07 7.73 2.75
CA ARG A 234 -19.40 8.68 3.65
C ARG A 234 -20.38 9.08 4.75
N GLU A 235 -19.97 8.81 6.00
CA GLU A 235 -20.61 9.12 7.29
C GLU A 235 -21.25 7.92 7.98
N ASN A 236 -20.51 7.32 8.92
CA ASN A 236 -21.06 7.02 10.23
C ASN A 236 -19.98 7.11 11.32
N SER A 237 -20.33 7.89 12.32
CA SER A 237 -19.62 8.31 13.53
C SER A 237 -19.24 7.18 14.49
N PHE A 238 -18.12 7.32 15.21
CA PHE A 238 -17.94 6.69 16.53
C PHE A 238 -17.58 7.76 17.57
N VAL A 239 -18.38 7.74 18.64
CA VAL A 239 -18.53 8.73 19.70
C VAL A 239 -17.51 8.49 20.82
N SER A 240 -16.99 9.58 21.39
CA SER A 240 -16.09 9.63 22.55
C SER A 240 -16.81 9.23 23.85
N ASN A 241 -16.16 8.44 24.71
CA ASN A 241 -16.47 8.37 26.14
C ASN A 241 -15.17 8.26 26.94
N THR A 242 -15.01 9.15 27.91
CA THR A 242 -13.90 9.26 28.89
C THR A 242 -14.37 8.82 30.28
N ALA A 243 -13.54 8.07 31.03
CA ALA A 243 -13.44 7.97 32.51
C ALA A 243 -12.58 6.74 32.93
N PRO A 244 -12.09 6.61 34.19
CA PRO A 244 -11.46 7.55 35.13
C PRO A 244 -10.06 7.06 35.62
N VAL A 245 -9.31 7.95 36.30
CA VAL A 245 -7.93 7.76 36.81
C VAL A 245 -7.87 6.99 38.13
N ILE A 246 -6.91 6.07 38.29
CA ILE A 246 -6.49 5.47 39.58
C ILE A 246 -4.96 5.55 39.69
N GLU A 247 -4.47 6.18 40.76
CA GLU A 247 -3.04 6.28 41.10
C GLU A 247 -2.54 4.99 41.76
N ARG A 248 -1.30 4.53 41.44
CA ARG A 248 -0.52 3.65 42.33
C ARG A 248 1.00 3.68 42.11
N GLU A 249 1.67 3.40 43.23
CA GLU A 249 3.00 3.85 43.67
C GLU A 249 4.20 3.08 43.11
N ASN A 250 5.33 3.80 43.11
CA ASN A 250 6.69 3.42 42.74
C ASN A 250 7.23 2.15 43.43
N ILE A 251 7.80 1.24 42.64
CA ILE A 251 8.80 0.27 43.10
C ILE A 251 10.02 0.37 42.19
N ILE A 252 11.08 0.99 42.72
CA ILE A 252 12.43 0.98 42.13
C ILE A 252 13.18 -0.21 42.75
N SER A 253 13.64 -1.15 41.92
CA SER A 253 14.71 -2.07 42.32
C SER A 253 15.98 -1.73 41.55
N ASN A 254 17.01 -1.33 42.30
CA ASN A 254 18.37 -1.15 41.85
C ASN A 254 19.00 -2.51 41.56
N ASP A 255 19.37 -2.73 40.30
CA ASP A 255 20.50 -3.57 39.97
C ASP A 255 21.25 -2.91 38.80
N GLU A 256 22.56 -3.13 38.71
CA GLU A 256 23.61 -2.37 38.01
C GLU A 256 23.34 -2.02 36.53
N THR A 257 22.33 -1.19 36.32
CA THR A 257 21.85 -0.74 35.01
C THR A 257 22.30 0.69 34.80
N LYS A 258 22.57 1.04 33.53
CA LYS A 258 22.76 2.42 33.08
C LYS A 258 21.86 3.37 33.87
N SER A 259 22.46 4.26 34.65
CA SER A 259 21.73 5.18 35.52
C SER A 259 20.74 5.99 34.68
N ILE A 260 19.59 6.37 35.26
CA ILE A 260 18.67 7.37 34.68
C ILE A 260 19.43 8.65 34.28
N ASP A 261 20.59 8.90 34.88
CA ASP A 261 21.51 9.99 34.54
C ASP A 261 21.90 10.02 33.06
N ASP A 262 21.96 8.87 32.37
CA ASP A 262 22.21 8.82 30.92
C ASP A 262 21.10 9.48 30.09
N TYR A 263 19.91 9.64 30.68
CA TYR A 263 18.72 10.24 30.08
C TYR A 263 18.31 11.56 30.73
N GLN A 264 19.02 12.04 31.76
CA GLN A 264 18.63 13.21 32.57
C GLN A 264 18.25 14.43 31.72
N LYS A 265 19.02 14.69 30.66
CA LYS A 265 18.74 15.80 29.73
C LYS A 265 17.34 15.71 29.11
N PHE A 266 16.91 14.52 28.71
CA PHE A 266 15.59 14.30 28.12
C PHE A 266 14.49 14.29 29.17
N VAL A 267 14.75 13.62 30.30
CA VAL A 267 13.80 13.52 31.41
C VAL A 267 13.48 14.89 32.01
N SER A 268 14.46 15.80 32.10
CA SER A 268 14.24 17.17 32.59
C SER A 268 13.33 18.03 31.72
N GLU A 269 13.11 17.62 30.45
CA GLU A 269 12.22 18.31 29.51
C GLU A 269 10.80 17.69 29.50
N MET A 270 10.57 16.58 30.22
CA MET A 270 9.28 15.89 30.31
C MET A 270 8.41 16.45 31.45
N SER A 271 7.10 16.24 31.35
CA SER A 271 6.22 16.36 32.51
C SER A 271 6.58 15.29 33.55
N GLN A 272 6.29 15.52 34.84
CA GLN A 272 6.57 14.51 35.88
C GLN A 272 5.89 13.16 35.56
N VAL A 273 4.66 13.20 35.06
CA VAL A 273 3.88 12.00 34.69
C VAL A 273 4.57 11.23 33.55
N ASP A 274 5.04 11.92 32.52
CA ASP A 274 5.74 11.27 31.41
C ASP A 274 7.12 10.75 31.82
N ALA A 275 7.81 11.47 32.72
CA ALA A 275 9.08 11.03 33.29
C ALA A 275 8.92 9.73 34.10
N ASP A 276 7.89 9.64 34.94
CA ASP A 276 7.61 8.45 35.74
C ASP A 276 7.25 7.25 34.83
N ARG A 277 6.40 7.47 33.81
CA ARG A 277 6.06 6.46 32.79
C ARG A 277 7.28 6.01 31.98
N PHE A 278 8.16 6.93 31.63
CA PHE A 278 9.42 6.62 30.93
C PHE A 278 10.31 5.70 31.78
N VAL A 279 10.46 6.01 33.06
CA VAL A 279 11.24 5.20 34.01
C VAL A 279 10.63 3.79 34.14
N ALA A 280 9.30 3.69 34.28
CA ALA A 280 8.62 2.41 34.35
C ALA A 280 8.82 1.57 33.08
N LEU A 281 8.72 2.18 31.90
CA LEU A 281 8.99 1.52 30.62
C LEU A 281 10.43 1.05 30.47
N LEU A 282 11.40 1.85 30.91
CA LEU A 282 12.82 1.48 30.92
C LEU A 282 13.07 0.28 31.81
N GLN A 283 12.54 0.29 33.04
CA GLN A 283 12.67 -0.83 33.98
C GLN A 283 12.05 -2.10 33.39
N TRP A 284 10.82 -2.01 32.87
CA TRP A 284 10.16 -3.12 32.21
C TRP A 284 11.02 -3.70 31.07
N ALA A 285 11.52 -2.85 30.18
CA ALA A 285 12.33 -3.28 29.04
C ALA A 285 13.66 -3.93 29.46
N ARG A 286 14.28 -3.42 30.53
CA ARG A 286 15.51 -3.99 31.11
C ARG A 286 15.25 -5.39 31.66
N THR A 287 14.19 -5.59 32.44
CA THR A 287 13.82 -6.92 32.96
C THR A 287 13.56 -7.94 31.84
N GLN A 288 12.95 -7.52 30.73
CA GLN A 288 12.76 -8.41 29.57
C GLN A 288 14.08 -8.71 28.83
N SER A 289 15.08 -7.84 28.94
CA SER A 289 16.36 -7.99 28.24
C SER A 289 17.38 -8.86 28.99
N GLU A 290 17.25 -8.99 30.33
CA GLU A 290 18.19 -9.75 31.20
C GLU A 290 18.40 -11.21 30.77
N PHE A 291 17.45 -11.80 30.05
CA PHE A 291 17.50 -13.19 29.59
C PHE A 291 17.98 -13.34 28.13
N SER A 292 18.53 -12.30 27.50
CA SER A 292 18.80 -12.26 26.06
C SER A 292 20.05 -11.46 25.68
N SER A 293 20.49 -11.55 24.42
CA SER A 293 21.62 -10.75 23.90
C SER A 293 21.24 -9.30 23.50
N ILE A 294 20.13 -8.81 24.06
CA ILE A 294 19.53 -7.50 23.78
C ILE A 294 20.32 -6.40 24.50
N GLN A 295 20.62 -5.31 23.78
CA GLN A 295 21.30 -4.14 24.31
C GLN A 295 20.42 -2.89 24.24
N GLU A 296 20.58 -2.01 25.23
CA GLU A 296 19.94 -0.69 25.31
C GLU A 296 20.77 0.39 24.60
N LYS A 297 20.17 1.12 23.65
CA LYS A 297 20.86 2.15 22.86
C LYS A 297 19.94 3.32 22.47
N ILE A 298 20.48 4.55 22.51
CA ILE A 298 19.81 5.73 21.97
C ILE A 298 19.94 5.78 20.45
N VAL A 299 18.83 6.11 19.80
CA VAL A 299 18.71 6.29 18.35
C VAL A 299 18.13 7.67 18.08
N ASN A 300 18.74 8.45 17.19
CA ASN A 300 18.36 9.86 16.95
C ASN A 300 17.16 10.00 15.99
N GLY A 301 16.25 9.02 15.99
CA GLY A 301 15.05 9.01 15.17
C GLY A 301 15.09 8.01 14.01
N TYR A 302 13.91 7.46 13.70
CA TYR A 302 13.67 6.59 12.55
C TYR A 302 12.41 7.03 11.80
N THR A 303 12.30 6.59 10.56
CA THR A 303 11.05 6.60 9.79
C THR A 303 10.25 5.32 10.07
N ASN A 304 8.94 5.32 9.75
CA ASN A 304 8.00 4.19 9.88
C ASN A 304 7.62 3.78 11.32
N GLN A 305 7.58 4.74 12.23
CA GLN A 305 7.03 4.56 13.57
C GLN A 305 5.51 4.80 13.58
N PRO A 306 4.79 4.43 14.66
CA PRO A 306 3.42 4.89 14.86
C PRO A 306 3.29 6.40 14.61
N ALA A 307 2.12 6.79 14.11
CA ALA A 307 1.85 8.17 13.69
C ALA A 307 2.26 9.13 14.81
N GLY A 308 3.10 10.11 14.45
CA GLY A 308 3.60 11.10 15.40
C GLY A 308 5.04 10.92 15.89
N TYR A 309 5.61 9.72 15.81
CA TYR A 309 6.96 9.45 16.33
C TYR A 309 8.06 9.43 15.25
N ASN A 310 7.70 9.58 13.97
CA ASN A 310 8.70 9.66 12.90
C ASN A 310 9.73 10.79 13.16
N GLY A 311 11.01 10.42 13.15
CA GLY A 311 12.12 11.34 13.43
C GLY A 311 12.30 11.68 14.91
N VAL A 312 11.52 11.09 15.83
CA VAL A 312 11.65 11.32 17.27
C VAL A 312 12.77 10.44 17.84
N PRO A 313 13.75 11.01 18.60
CA PRO A 313 14.76 10.22 19.28
C PRO A 313 14.13 9.21 20.25
N MET A 314 14.72 8.03 20.35
CA MET A 314 14.19 6.93 21.19
C MET A 314 15.30 6.18 21.90
N VAL A 315 14.96 5.51 22.99
CA VAL A 315 15.71 4.37 23.50
C VAL A 315 15.23 3.13 22.75
N THR A 316 16.15 2.32 22.24
CA THR A 316 15.88 1.05 21.57
C THR A 316 16.55 -0.08 22.32
N PHE A 317 15.79 -1.16 22.57
CA PHE A 317 16.31 -2.43 23.06
C PHE A 317 16.38 -3.39 21.88
N ALA A 318 17.58 -3.84 21.48
CA ALA A 318 17.75 -4.77 20.37
C ALA A 318 19.03 -5.60 20.45
N GLU A 319 19.07 -6.78 19.82
CA GLU A 319 20.36 -7.41 19.56
C GLU A 319 21.16 -6.59 18.54
N ILE A 320 22.39 -6.28 18.88
CA ILE A 320 23.29 -5.49 18.03
C ILE A 320 24.21 -6.44 17.27
N GLY A 321 24.26 -6.29 15.95
CA GLY A 321 25.21 -6.99 15.09
C GLY A 321 26.61 -6.37 15.15
N GLU A 322 27.60 -7.07 14.60
CA GLU A 322 29.02 -6.66 14.61
C GLU A 322 29.27 -5.24 14.04
N SER A 323 28.38 -4.76 13.16
CA SER A 323 28.43 -3.41 12.61
C SER A 323 27.90 -2.30 13.56
N GLY A 324 27.60 -2.63 14.82
CA GLY A 324 27.06 -1.70 15.81
C GLY A 324 25.61 -1.25 15.56
N LYS A 325 24.91 -1.92 14.64
CA LYS A 325 23.50 -1.68 14.28
C LYS A 325 22.63 -2.81 14.82
N ALA A 326 21.37 -2.53 15.13
CA ALA A 326 20.41 -3.58 15.47
C ALA A 326 20.32 -4.58 14.31
N LYS A 327 20.38 -5.89 14.62
CA LYS A 327 20.16 -6.93 13.62
C LYS A 327 18.72 -6.82 13.10
N ALA A 328 18.52 -7.31 11.88
CA ALA A 328 17.18 -7.33 11.30
C ALA A 328 16.24 -8.15 12.20
N HIS A 329 15.07 -7.59 12.51
CA HIS A 329 14.02 -8.24 13.32
C HIS A 329 14.41 -8.62 14.77
N SER A 330 15.49 -8.06 15.32
CA SER A 330 15.98 -8.40 16.67
C SER A 330 15.69 -7.36 17.75
N TRP A 331 14.91 -6.32 17.44
CA TRP A 331 14.58 -5.25 18.39
C TRP A 331 13.34 -5.61 19.21
N LEU A 332 13.46 -5.54 20.54
CA LEU A 332 12.44 -5.86 21.52
C LEU A 332 11.39 -4.76 21.65
N CYS A 333 11.84 -3.54 21.89
CA CYS A 333 10.97 -2.38 22.04
C CYS A 333 11.72 -1.08 21.73
N ARG A 334 10.94 0.00 21.58
CA ARG A 334 11.44 1.37 21.49
C ARG A 334 10.60 2.29 22.36
N ILE A 335 11.26 3.22 23.05
CA ILE A 335 10.62 4.17 23.97
C ILE A 335 11.01 5.59 23.51
N PRO A 336 10.07 6.48 23.18
CA PRO A 336 10.36 7.86 22.79
C PRO A 336 11.09 8.62 23.90
N LEU A 337 12.07 9.44 23.52
CA LEU A 337 12.77 10.38 24.40
C LEU A 337 12.17 11.78 24.37
N LYS A 338 11.15 12.02 23.53
CA LYS A 338 10.45 13.30 23.44
C LYS A 338 8.95 13.05 23.25
N CYS A 339 8.16 13.74 24.05
CA CYS A 339 6.70 13.64 24.08
C CYS A 339 6.04 14.99 23.84
N SER A 340 4.80 14.97 23.38
CA SER A 340 3.94 16.15 23.22
C SER A 340 2.48 15.73 23.33
N GLU A 341 1.54 16.65 23.44
CA GLU A 341 0.10 16.33 23.45
C GLU A 341 -0.35 15.50 22.24
N LYS A 342 0.30 15.67 21.08
CA LYS A 342 -0.01 14.91 19.87
C LYS A 342 0.64 13.52 19.86
N ASN A 343 1.74 13.37 20.59
CA ASN A 343 2.60 12.18 20.61
C ASN A 343 2.99 11.91 22.07
N PRO A 344 2.09 11.35 22.90
CA PRO A 344 2.31 11.19 24.34
C PRO A 344 3.45 10.20 24.64
N MET A 345 3.85 10.03 25.90
CA MET A 345 4.75 8.93 26.25
C MET A 345 4.09 7.59 25.89
N ASN A 346 4.85 6.68 25.27
CA ASN A 346 4.36 5.37 24.84
C ASN A 346 5.50 4.38 24.65
N ILE A 347 5.19 3.10 24.42
CA ILE A 347 6.13 2.09 24.00
C ILE A 347 5.75 1.54 22.63
N ILE A 348 6.74 1.38 21.77
CA ILE A 348 6.58 0.79 20.45
C ILE A 348 7.13 -0.63 20.55
N LEU A 349 6.29 -1.59 20.17
CA LEU A 349 6.54 -3.02 20.26
C LEU A 349 6.39 -3.65 18.88
N PRO A 350 7.17 -4.67 18.51
CA PRO A 350 6.99 -5.36 17.26
C PRO A 350 5.76 -6.28 17.33
N THR A 351 4.97 -6.38 16.25
CA THR A 351 3.76 -7.21 16.23
C THR A 351 4.03 -8.70 16.41
N ARG A 352 5.28 -9.16 16.20
CA ARG A 352 5.69 -10.54 16.48
C ARG A 352 5.63 -10.90 17.97
N CYS A 353 5.68 -9.90 18.86
CA CYS A 353 5.54 -10.10 20.30
C CYS A 353 4.08 -9.91 20.74
N MET A 354 3.17 -9.56 19.84
CA MET A 354 1.76 -9.32 20.18
C MET A 354 1.08 -10.63 20.57
N LYS A 355 0.40 -10.63 21.71
CA LYS A 355 -0.36 -11.78 22.18
C LYS A 355 -1.51 -12.04 21.20
N GLY A 356 -1.64 -13.28 20.73
CA GLY A 356 -2.66 -13.63 19.73
C GLY A 356 -4.10 -13.41 20.18
N THR A 357 -4.34 -13.38 21.50
CA THR A 357 -5.66 -13.09 22.11
C THR A 357 -5.86 -11.61 22.45
N LEU A 358 -4.91 -10.72 22.12
CA LEU A 358 -5.01 -9.31 22.43
C LEU A 358 -6.19 -8.70 21.66
N ASN A 359 -7.05 -7.98 22.38
CA ASN A 359 -8.07 -7.16 21.76
C ASN A 359 -7.41 -6.03 20.97
N GLN A 360 -7.53 -6.08 19.64
CA GLN A 360 -6.92 -5.12 18.73
C GLN A 360 -7.44 -3.69 18.90
N SER A 361 -8.60 -3.49 19.55
CA SER A 361 -9.10 -2.15 19.87
C SER A 361 -8.32 -1.45 20.99
N LYS A 362 -7.38 -2.13 21.65
CA LYS A 362 -6.51 -1.57 22.71
C LYS A 362 -5.17 -1.06 22.19
N VAL A 363 -4.88 -1.21 20.90
CA VAL A 363 -3.57 -0.89 20.32
C VAL A 363 -3.69 -0.05 19.06
N PHE A 364 -2.66 0.75 18.82
CA PHE A 364 -2.45 1.49 17.59
C PHE A 364 -1.35 0.80 16.77
N PHE A 365 -1.60 0.56 15.48
CA PHE A 365 -0.62 -0.08 14.59
C PHE A 365 0.15 0.96 13.78
N GLY A 366 1.47 0.78 13.68
CA GLY A 366 2.31 1.58 12.80
C GLY A 366 2.28 1.11 11.34
N HIS A 367 3.05 1.80 10.49
CA HIS A 367 3.22 1.42 9.07
C HIS A 367 4.08 0.15 8.89
N ASP A 368 4.99 -0.09 9.82
CA ASP A 368 5.80 -1.30 9.94
C ASP A 368 5.10 -2.32 10.87
N PRO A 369 5.57 -3.59 10.96
CA PRO A 369 5.00 -4.59 11.88
C PRO A 369 5.33 -4.27 13.34
N ASN A 370 4.78 -3.16 13.82
CA ASN A 370 4.85 -2.67 15.17
C ASN A 370 3.49 -2.12 15.62
N PHE A 371 3.32 -2.04 16.92
CA PHE A 371 2.16 -1.49 17.57
C PHE A 371 2.57 -0.77 18.84
N SER A 372 1.67 0.06 19.34
CA SER A 372 1.77 0.69 20.66
C SER A 372 0.42 0.56 21.36
N PRO A 373 0.38 0.42 22.69
CA PRO A 373 -0.88 0.49 23.41
C PRO A 373 -1.55 1.86 23.22
N LEU A 374 -2.88 1.88 23.14
CA LEU A 374 -3.65 3.13 23.14
C LEU A 374 -3.69 3.75 24.55
N ASP A 375 -3.66 2.91 25.58
CA ASP A 375 -3.54 3.29 26.98
C ASP A 375 -2.24 2.70 27.55
N LEU A 376 -1.27 3.58 27.81
CA LEU A 376 0.03 3.17 28.31
C LEU A 376 -0.05 2.63 29.75
N ASP A 377 -0.95 3.17 30.58
CA ASP A 377 -1.04 2.75 31.97
C ASP A 377 -1.62 1.33 32.06
N ASP A 378 -2.62 1.00 31.23
CA ASP A 378 -3.15 -0.37 31.06
C ASP A 378 -2.04 -1.35 30.65
N PHE A 379 -1.13 -0.91 29.77
CA PHE A 379 0.05 -1.70 29.41
C PHE A 379 1.02 -1.87 30.57
N LEU A 380 1.34 -0.81 31.32
CA LEU A 380 2.28 -0.86 32.45
C LEU A 380 1.76 -1.73 33.61
N GLU A 381 0.45 -1.72 33.86
CA GLU A 381 -0.18 -2.57 34.87
C GLU A 381 -0.15 -4.06 34.47
N SER A 382 -0.41 -4.36 33.19
CA SER A 382 -0.53 -5.75 32.71
C SER A 382 0.14 -5.98 31.33
N PRO A 383 1.48 -5.90 31.22
CA PRO A 383 2.16 -6.01 29.92
C PRO A 383 1.88 -7.34 29.20
N ASN A 384 1.74 -8.43 29.98
CA ASN A 384 1.48 -9.78 29.48
C ASN A 384 0.11 -9.97 28.83
N ASP A 385 -0.80 -8.99 28.92
CA ASP A 385 -2.04 -9.01 28.14
C ASP A 385 -1.85 -8.49 26.72
N PHE A 386 -0.84 -7.67 26.51
CA PHE A 386 -0.47 -7.13 25.20
C PHE A 386 0.54 -8.00 24.48
N ILE A 387 1.47 -8.59 25.23
CA ILE A 387 2.59 -9.33 24.67
C ILE A 387 2.67 -10.77 25.16
N SER A 388 3.21 -11.62 24.29
CA SER A 388 3.62 -12.97 24.59
C SER A 388 5.03 -13.12 24.04
N PHE A 389 5.98 -13.31 24.95
CA PHE A 389 7.30 -13.81 24.59
C PHE A 389 7.19 -15.35 24.59
N PHE A 390 7.64 -15.98 23.51
CA PHE A 390 7.68 -17.43 23.40
C PHE A 390 8.71 -18.02 24.37
#